data_AF-A0A7J8JB32-F1
#
_entry.id   AF-A0A7J8JB32-F1
#
_cell.length_a   1.000
_cell.length_b   1.000
_cell.length_c   1.000
_cell.angle_alpha   90.00
_cell.angle_beta   90.00
_cell.angle_gamma   90.00
#
_symmetry.space_group_name_H-M   'P 1'
#
loop_
_entity.id
_entity.type
_entity.pdbx_description
1 polymer ?
#
loop_
_entity_poly.entity_id
_entity_poly.type
_entity_poly.pdbx_seq_one_letter_code
_entity_poly.pdbx_strand_id
1 'polypeptide(L)'
;MRKKLDKKQEEINESRRLFFEHMNDKNIIKAVEQQHQEEEDEKIRKFIKAKKRLTQMAEEKEAEALRTMEEHRERINKFLGELIKEKLDNEDLIIARDIAEAEAEWEKREKEKYEKNKAELKAIAEYRDIVMKKKEEEERQRKIEAREQLLAIKKADQIFWEHEKEKKRKADKECREIQDAHIQQMAKNKLNAKQAKQAELEYYRLTEALVAEKEKEFQDYAREVIELESDSTNKYTYPLVKAVQEGPGGGRGPVFVDRGGLRPSYQTTDNTGVQLPFYNSQGSDYTNFQKTKGRLGFTW
;
A
#
# COMPACT_ATOMS: atom_id res chain seq x y z
N MET A 1 3.11 -65.10 -189.86
CA MET A 1 2.03 -65.10 -188.85
C MET A 1 2.06 -66.42 -188.06
N ARG A 2 2.85 -66.49 -186.98
CA ARG A 2 2.82 -67.53 -185.91
C ARG A 2 3.84 -67.22 -184.77
N LYS A 3 4.92 -66.48 -185.06
CA LYS A 3 5.97 -66.08 -184.07
C LYS A 3 5.62 -64.92 -183.11
N LYS A 4 4.44 -64.30 -183.17
CA LYS A 4 4.06 -63.15 -182.31
C LYS A 4 3.11 -63.49 -181.16
N LEU A 5 2.50 -64.68 -181.14
CA LEU A 5 1.58 -65.11 -180.08
C LEU A 5 2.31 -65.84 -178.93
N ASP A 6 3.37 -66.60 -179.22
CA ASP A 6 4.10 -67.36 -178.18
C ASP A 6 4.92 -66.46 -177.23
N LYS A 7 5.52 -65.37 -177.74
CA LYS A 7 6.29 -64.41 -176.90
C LYS A 7 5.46 -63.71 -175.82
N LYS A 8 4.16 -63.50 -176.08
CA LYS A 8 3.27 -62.80 -175.14
C LYS A 8 2.83 -63.71 -173.98
N GLN A 9 2.86 -65.03 -174.18
CA GLN A 9 2.50 -66.01 -173.15
C GLN A 9 3.69 -66.26 -172.20
N GLU A 10 4.93 -66.19 -172.69
CA GLU A 10 6.15 -66.28 -171.87
C GLU A 10 6.30 -65.07 -170.91
N GLU A 11 6.08 -63.84 -171.37
CA GLU A 11 6.15 -62.64 -170.53
C GLU A 11 5.14 -62.65 -169.36
N ILE A 12 3.92 -63.18 -169.58
CA ILE A 12 2.90 -63.29 -168.54
C ILE A 12 3.32 -64.33 -167.48
N ASN A 13 3.92 -65.45 -167.90
CA ASN A 13 4.39 -66.48 -166.98
C ASN A 13 5.62 -66.04 -166.18
N GLU A 14 6.56 -65.33 -166.80
CA GLU A 14 7.71 -64.73 -166.10
C GLU A 14 7.27 -63.68 -165.08
N SER A 15 6.33 -62.81 -165.42
CA SER A 15 5.79 -61.81 -164.48
C SER A 15 5.08 -62.47 -163.28
N ARG A 16 4.34 -63.57 -163.52
CA ARG A 16 3.70 -64.34 -162.43
C ARG A 16 4.74 -64.99 -161.52
N ARG A 17 5.82 -65.54 -162.08
CA ARG A 17 6.92 -66.13 -161.31
C ARG A 17 7.63 -65.09 -160.45
N LEU A 18 7.96 -63.93 -161.02
CA LEU A 18 8.58 -62.81 -160.28
C LEU A 18 7.70 -62.29 -159.15
N PHE A 19 6.37 -62.27 -159.32
CA PHE A 19 5.45 -61.87 -158.25
C PHE A 19 5.44 -62.88 -157.09
N PHE A 20 5.43 -64.19 -157.39
CA PHE A 20 5.50 -65.23 -156.37
C PHE A 20 6.88 -65.30 -155.70
N GLU A 21 7.98 -65.06 -156.44
CA GLU A 21 9.33 -64.92 -155.88
C GLU A 21 9.38 -63.71 -154.91
N HIS A 22 8.90 -62.52 -155.31
CA HIS A 22 8.85 -61.36 -154.42
C HIS A 22 7.93 -61.57 -153.19
N MET A 23 6.82 -62.30 -153.34
CA MET A 23 5.97 -62.68 -152.19
C MET A 23 6.68 -63.65 -151.25
N ASN A 24 7.44 -64.62 -151.78
CA ASN A 24 8.27 -65.50 -150.96
C ASN A 24 9.39 -64.74 -150.26
N ASP A 25 10.11 -63.86 -150.96
CA ASP A 25 11.15 -63.02 -150.38
C ASP A 25 10.60 -62.11 -149.30
N LYS A 26 9.43 -61.50 -149.52
CA LYS A 26 8.72 -60.69 -148.51
C LYS A 26 8.35 -61.51 -147.27
N ASN A 27 7.90 -62.75 -147.46
CA ASN A 27 7.58 -63.64 -146.35
C ASN A 27 8.84 -64.09 -145.59
N ILE A 28 9.96 -64.33 -146.29
CA ILE A 28 11.25 -64.67 -145.68
C ILE A 28 11.78 -63.49 -144.86
N ILE A 29 11.78 -62.27 -145.41
CA ILE A 29 12.21 -61.05 -144.70
C ILE A 29 11.38 -60.87 -143.42
N LYS A 30 10.05 -61.05 -143.51
CA LYS A 30 9.15 -60.91 -142.36
C LYS A 30 9.40 -61.97 -141.28
N ALA A 31 9.75 -63.21 -141.68
CA ALA A 31 10.10 -64.27 -140.73
C ALA A 31 11.44 -64.02 -140.03
N VAL A 32 12.44 -63.51 -140.76
CA VAL A 32 13.75 -63.13 -140.18
C VAL A 32 13.59 -61.95 -139.21
N GLU A 33 12.76 -60.96 -139.55
CA GLU A 33 12.49 -59.82 -138.68
C GLU A 33 11.73 -60.23 -137.41
N GLN A 34 10.81 -61.20 -137.50
CA GLN A 34 10.16 -61.79 -136.32
C GLN A 34 11.13 -62.55 -135.42
N GLN A 35 12.03 -63.37 -135.97
CA GLN A 35 13.07 -64.04 -135.17
C GLN A 35 14.00 -63.03 -134.49
N HIS A 36 14.41 -61.97 -135.19
CA HIS A 36 15.23 -60.92 -134.60
C HIS A 36 14.47 -60.18 -133.48
N GLN A 37 13.17 -59.92 -133.62
CA GLN A 37 12.35 -59.33 -132.56
C GLN A 37 12.25 -60.25 -131.33
N GLU A 38 12.06 -61.55 -131.53
CA GLU A 38 12.02 -62.53 -130.43
C GLU A 38 13.37 -62.63 -129.68
N GLU A 39 14.49 -62.61 -130.40
CA GLU A 39 15.83 -62.61 -129.79
C GLU A 39 16.12 -61.33 -128.99
N GLU A 40 15.72 -60.17 -129.51
CA GLU A 40 15.84 -58.89 -128.80
C GLU A 40 14.93 -58.87 -127.56
N ASP A 41 13.69 -59.36 -127.66
CA ASP A 41 12.78 -59.50 -126.52
C ASP A 41 13.34 -60.45 -125.45
N GLU A 42 13.99 -61.55 -125.86
CA GLU A 42 14.68 -62.43 -124.92
C GLU A 42 15.87 -61.75 -124.22
N LYS A 43 16.67 -60.96 -124.95
CA LYS A 43 17.76 -60.17 -124.37
C LYS A 43 17.23 -59.14 -123.38
N ILE A 44 16.14 -58.44 -123.73
CA ILE A 44 15.45 -57.50 -122.84
C ILE A 44 14.95 -58.22 -121.58
N ARG A 45 14.32 -59.39 -121.70
CA ARG A 45 13.87 -60.19 -120.55
C ARG A 45 15.03 -60.60 -119.63
N LYS A 46 16.15 -61.06 -120.20
CA LYS A 46 17.35 -61.42 -119.43
C LYS A 46 17.91 -60.21 -118.69
N PHE A 47 17.98 -59.05 -119.35
CA PHE A 47 18.44 -57.79 -118.74
C PHE A 47 17.52 -57.31 -117.61
N ILE A 48 16.19 -57.32 -117.82
CA ILE A 48 15.21 -56.96 -116.78
C ILE A 48 15.34 -57.89 -115.57
N LYS A 49 15.51 -59.20 -115.80
CA LYS A 49 15.69 -60.19 -114.71
C LYS A 49 17.00 -59.94 -113.94
N ALA A 50 18.09 -59.61 -114.63
CA ALA A 50 19.36 -59.26 -113.99
C ALA A 50 19.24 -57.93 -113.20
N LYS A 51 18.61 -56.90 -113.78
CA LYS A 51 18.37 -55.61 -113.13
C LYS A 51 17.51 -55.76 -111.87
N LYS A 52 16.44 -56.56 -111.93
CA LYS A 52 15.60 -56.85 -110.76
C LYS A 52 16.38 -57.50 -109.62
N ARG A 53 17.29 -58.45 -109.93
CA ARG A 53 18.16 -59.07 -108.92
C ARG A 53 19.15 -58.08 -108.31
N LEU A 54 19.72 -57.18 -109.11
CA LEU A 54 20.59 -56.12 -108.61
C LEU A 54 19.85 -55.17 -107.69
N THR A 55 18.62 -54.78 -108.02
CA THR A 55 17.77 -53.96 -107.15
C THR A 55 17.46 -54.67 -105.84
N GLN A 56 17.07 -55.96 -105.89
CA GLN A 56 16.81 -56.75 -104.68
C GLN A 56 18.04 -56.84 -103.77
N MET A 57 19.23 -57.11 -104.31
CA MET A 57 20.46 -57.13 -103.52
C MET A 57 20.82 -55.74 -102.95
N ALA A 58 20.47 -54.66 -103.64
CA ALA A 58 20.67 -53.30 -103.13
C ALA A 58 19.71 -53.01 -101.96
N GLU A 59 18.43 -53.35 -102.10
CA GLU A 59 17.41 -53.23 -101.06
C GLU A 59 17.75 -54.07 -99.82
N GLU A 60 18.22 -55.31 -100.00
CA GLU A 60 18.66 -56.18 -98.90
C GLU A 60 19.86 -55.60 -98.15
N LYS A 61 20.86 -55.05 -98.86
CA LYS A 61 22.02 -54.40 -98.24
C LYS A 61 21.65 -53.11 -97.49
N GLU A 62 20.73 -52.33 -98.03
CA GLU A 62 20.22 -51.13 -97.38
C GLU A 62 19.42 -51.49 -96.11
N ALA A 63 18.57 -52.53 -96.18
CA ALA A 63 17.84 -53.04 -95.03
C ALA A 63 18.77 -53.60 -93.93
N GLU A 64 19.83 -54.33 -94.29
CA GLU A 64 20.83 -54.82 -93.34
C GLU A 64 21.62 -53.67 -92.70
N ALA A 65 22.01 -52.65 -93.48
CA ALA A 65 22.64 -51.44 -92.96
C ALA A 65 21.73 -50.70 -91.96
N LEU A 66 20.45 -50.54 -92.29
CA LEU A 66 19.46 -49.93 -91.38
C LEU A 66 19.30 -50.74 -90.10
N ARG A 67 19.21 -52.08 -90.19
CA ARG A 67 19.14 -52.96 -89.01
C ARG A 67 20.35 -52.81 -88.10
N THR A 68 21.56 -52.82 -88.66
CA THR A 68 22.79 -52.67 -87.84
C THR A 68 22.88 -51.29 -87.18
N MET A 69 22.42 -50.23 -87.86
CA MET A 69 22.33 -48.89 -87.29
C MET A 69 21.28 -48.82 -86.16
N GLU A 70 20.12 -49.46 -86.34
CA GLU A 70 19.06 -49.55 -85.33
C GLU A 70 19.55 -50.30 -84.09
N GLU A 71 20.18 -51.46 -84.26
CA GLU A 71 20.78 -52.25 -83.17
C GLU A 71 21.88 -51.49 -82.43
N HIS A 72 22.65 -50.65 -83.14
CA HIS A 72 23.62 -49.77 -82.52
C HIS A 72 22.94 -48.67 -81.68
N ARG A 73 21.88 -48.05 -82.22
CA ARG A 73 21.09 -47.04 -81.53
C ARG A 73 20.39 -47.60 -80.29
N GLU A 74 19.83 -48.80 -80.38
CA GLU A 74 19.20 -49.50 -79.26
C GLU A 74 20.20 -49.78 -78.14
N ARG A 75 21.43 -50.22 -78.47
CA ARG A 75 22.50 -50.41 -77.48
C ARG A 75 22.86 -49.12 -76.76
N ILE A 76 23.00 -48.02 -77.50
CA ILE A 76 23.27 -46.69 -76.91
C ILE A 76 22.11 -46.28 -76.01
N ASN A 77 20.86 -46.41 -76.48
CA ASN A 77 19.68 -46.05 -75.70
C ASN A 77 19.57 -46.87 -74.42
N LYS A 78 19.86 -48.18 -74.48
CA LYS A 78 19.85 -49.05 -73.30
C LYS A 78 20.90 -48.62 -72.27
N PHE A 79 22.13 -48.36 -72.72
CA PHE A 79 23.21 -47.90 -71.84
C PHE A 79 22.89 -46.54 -71.20
N LEU A 80 22.38 -45.58 -71.99
CA LEU A 80 21.93 -44.29 -71.46
C LEU A 80 20.77 -44.45 -70.47
N GLY A 81 19.84 -45.37 -70.74
CA GLY A 81 18.72 -45.69 -69.84
C GLY A 81 19.19 -46.27 -68.50
N GLU A 82 20.18 -47.17 -68.51
CA GLU A 82 20.79 -47.73 -67.30
C GLU A 82 21.51 -46.65 -66.48
N LEU A 83 22.29 -45.78 -67.13
CA LEU A 83 22.96 -44.66 -66.46
C LEU A 83 21.99 -43.66 -65.83
N ILE A 84 20.91 -43.30 -66.54
CA ILE A 84 19.88 -42.41 -66.01
C ILE A 84 19.19 -43.05 -64.81
N LYS A 85 18.86 -44.34 -64.90
CA LYS A 85 18.23 -45.07 -63.80
C LYS A 85 19.12 -45.13 -62.56
N GLU A 86 20.40 -45.44 -62.72
CA GLU A 86 21.36 -45.45 -61.61
C GLU A 86 21.50 -44.07 -60.96
N LYS A 87 21.47 -42.98 -61.75
CA LYS A 87 21.49 -41.62 -61.20
C LYS A 87 20.23 -41.31 -60.39
N LEU A 88 19.05 -41.64 -60.92
CA LEU A 88 17.78 -41.44 -60.22
C LEU A 88 17.71 -42.25 -58.92
N ASP A 89 18.11 -43.52 -58.95
CA ASP A 89 18.11 -44.38 -57.75
C ASP A 89 19.07 -43.84 -56.67
N ASN A 90 20.19 -43.22 -57.07
CA ASN A 90 21.11 -42.57 -56.14
C ASN A 90 20.56 -41.25 -55.57
N GLU A 91 19.80 -40.48 -56.35
CA GLU A 91 19.17 -39.23 -55.89
C GLU A 91 18.14 -39.51 -54.79
N ASP A 92 17.31 -40.55 -54.94
CA ASP A 92 16.34 -40.94 -53.91
C ASP A 92 17.01 -41.33 -52.58
N LEU A 93 18.17 -41.99 -52.64
CA LEU A 93 18.95 -42.33 -51.44
C LEU A 93 19.55 -41.09 -50.75
N ILE A 94 20.01 -40.12 -51.54
CA ILE A 94 20.53 -38.85 -51.00
C ILE A 94 19.38 -38.06 -50.35
N ILE A 95 18.23 -37.97 -51.02
CA ILE A 95 17.04 -37.29 -50.49
C ILE A 95 16.57 -37.96 -49.19
N ALA A 96 16.50 -39.29 -49.14
CA ALA A 96 16.09 -40.02 -47.93
C ALA A 96 17.07 -39.77 -46.77
N ARG A 97 18.37 -39.69 -47.05
CA ARG A 97 19.38 -39.37 -46.05
C ARG A 97 19.23 -37.93 -45.55
N ASP A 98 19.07 -36.96 -46.44
CA ASP A 98 18.90 -35.55 -46.06
C ASP A 98 17.62 -35.33 -45.23
N ILE A 99 16.53 -36.03 -45.58
CA ILE A 99 15.29 -36.03 -44.78
C ILE A 99 15.55 -36.60 -43.38
N ALA A 100 16.22 -37.76 -43.28
CA ALA A 100 16.52 -38.38 -41.99
C ALA A 100 17.44 -37.50 -41.11
N GLU A 101 18.44 -36.84 -41.70
CA GLU A 101 19.29 -35.90 -40.99
C GLU A 101 18.49 -34.67 -40.51
N ALA A 102 17.63 -34.10 -41.36
CA ALA A 102 16.77 -32.97 -41.00
C ALA A 102 15.75 -33.31 -39.90
N GLU A 103 15.10 -34.47 -39.97
CA GLU A 103 14.17 -34.95 -38.94
C GLU A 103 14.88 -35.17 -37.60
N ALA A 104 16.07 -35.78 -37.61
CA ALA A 104 16.87 -35.98 -36.40
C ALA A 104 17.31 -34.67 -35.75
N GLU A 105 17.67 -33.65 -36.54
CA GLU A 105 17.95 -32.33 -35.99
C GLU A 105 16.69 -31.65 -35.43
N TRP A 106 15.55 -31.77 -36.11
CA TRP A 106 14.29 -31.22 -35.65
C TRP A 106 13.86 -31.84 -34.32
N GLU A 107 13.97 -33.16 -34.19
CA GLU A 107 13.66 -33.88 -32.96
C GLU A 107 14.57 -33.45 -31.80
N LYS A 108 15.87 -33.25 -32.05
CA LYS A 108 16.80 -32.71 -31.04
C LYS A 108 16.39 -31.30 -30.61
N ARG A 109 16.09 -30.41 -31.56
CA ARG A 109 15.66 -29.03 -31.26
C ARG A 109 14.36 -29.00 -30.46
N GLU A 110 13.39 -29.86 -30.78
CA GLU A 110 12.13 -29.92 -30.03
C GLU A 110 12.32 -30.49 -28.62
N LYS A 111 13.17 -31.52 -28.44
CA LYS A 111 13.53 -32.02 -27.11
C LYS A 111 14.20 -30.94 -26.26
N GLU A 112 15.14 -30.19 -26.84
CA GLU A 112 15.81 -29.08 -26.14
C GLU A 112 14.83 -27.98 -25.73
N LYS A 113 13.93 -27.57 -26.64
CA LYS A 113 12.88 -26.59 -26.31
C LYS A 113 11.96 -27.10 -25.21
N TYR A 114 11.55 -28.36 -25.27
CA TYR A 114 10.69 -28.97 -24.26
C TYR A 114 11.36 -28.98 -22.88
N GLU A 115 12.63 -29.40 -22.80
CA GLU A 115 13.36 -29.40 -21.52
C GLU A 115 13.62 -27.98 -20.99
N LYS A 116 13.90 -27.00 -21.86
CA LYS A 116 14.00 -25.58 -21.47
C LYS A 116 12.67 -25.07 -20.89
N ASN A 117 11.57 -25.27 -21.62
CA ASN A 117 10.24 -24.86 -21.16
C ASN A 117 9.87 -25.54 -19.84
N LYS A 118 10.19 -26.82 -19.68
CA LYS A 118 9.96 -27.57 -18.45
C LYS A 118 10.80 -27.04 -17.28
N ALA A 119 12.05 -26.68 -17.51
CA ALA A 119 12.91 -26.06 -16.51
C ALA A 119 12.39 -24.67 -16.10
N GLU A 120 11.97 -23.85 -17.06
CA GLU A 120 11.37 -22.53 -16.81
C GLU A 120 10.07 -22.65 -16.01
N LEU A 121 9.19 -23.58 -16.36
CA LEU A 121 7.95 -23.84 -15.61
C LEU A 121 8.23 -24.27 -14.17
N LYS A 122 9.26 -25.10 -13.94
CA LYS A 122 9.69 -25.47 -12.58
C LYS A 122 10.23 -24.26 -11.83
N ALA A 123 11.07 -23.44 -12.44
CA ALA A 123 11.61 -22.23 -11.83
C ALA A 123 10.49 -21.23 -11.45
N ILE A 124 9.47 -21.07 -12.32
CA ILE A 124 8.29 -20.24 -12.02
C ILE A 124 7.50 -20.81 -10.84
N ALA A 125 7.30 -22.13 -10.77
CA ALA A 125 6.60 -22.76 -9.66
C ALA A 125 7.36 -22.58 -8.34
N GLU A 126 8.67 -22.85 -8.33
CA GLU A 126 9.53 -22.66 -7.16
C GLU A 126 9.54 -21.20 -6.68
N TYR A 127 9.64 -20.24 -7.61
CA TYR A 127 9.58 -18.82 -7.29
C TYR A 127 8.23 -18.45 -6.65
N ARG A 128 7.11 -18.93 -7.20
CA ARG A 128 5.77 -18.70 -6.62
C ARG A 128 5.69 -19.26 -5.20
N ASP A 129 6.20 -20.46 -4.96
CA ASP A 129 6.19 -21.08 -3.64
C ASP A 129 7.02 -20.29 -2.63
N ILE A 130 8.21 -19.81 -3.03
CA ILE A 130 9.06 -18.98 -2.19
C ILE A 130 8.36 -17.66 -1.85
N VAL A 131 7.76 -16.98 -2.83
CA VAL A 131 7.04 -15.72 -2.61
C VAL A 131 5.86 -15.91 -1.66
N MET A 132 5.11 -17.00 -1.82
CA MET A 132 3.99 -17.33 -0.92
C MET A 132 4.46 -17.57 0.52
N LYS A 133 5.52 -18.36 0.71
CA LYS A 133 6.11 -18.61 2.04
C LYS A 133 6.63 -17.34 2.68
N LYS A 134 7.37 -16.52 1.92
CA LYS A 134 7.90 -15.24 2.40
C LYS A 134 6.78 -14.30 2.83
N LYS A 135 5.71 -14.19 2.04
CA LYS A 135 4.54 -13.37 2.38
C LYS A 135 3.86 -13.86 3.66
N GLU A 136 3.74 -15.17 3.82
CA GLU A 136 3.16 -15.75 5.04
C GLU A 136 4.04 -15.46 6.27
N GLU A 137 5.36 -15.59 6.15
CA GLU A 137 6.31 -15.25 7.21
C GLU A 137 6.27 -13.77 7.59
N GLU A 138 6.23 -12.87 6.60
CA GLU A 138 6.08 -11.43 6.83
C GLU A 138 4.76 -11.12 7.56
N GLU A 139 3.65 -11.76 7.19
CA GLU A 139 2.38 -11.57 7.91
C GLU A 139 2.45 -12.10 9.35
N ARG A 140 3.13 -13.24 9.58
CA ARG A 140 3.34 -13.76 10.94
C ARG A 140 4.18 -12.77 11.77
N GLN A 141 5.24 -12.22 11.20
CA GLN A 141 6.08 -11.20 11.85
C GLN A 141 5.28 -9.94 12.18
N ARG A 142 4.52 -9.39 11.22
CA ARG A 142 3.64 -8.23 11.46
C ARG A 142 2.64 -8.47 12.58
N LYS A 143 2.08 -9.68 12.68
CA LYS A 143 1.16 -10.05 13.78
C LYS A 143 1.88 -10.10 15.13
N ILE A 144 3.12 -10.56 15.18
CA ILE A 144 3.93 -10.58 16.41
C ILE A 144 4.27 -9.14 16.81
N GLU A 145 4.81 -8.34 15.90
CA GLU A 145 5.16 -6.93 16.13
C GLU A 145 3.94 -6.11 16.60
N ALA A 146 2.78 -6.30 15.97
CA ALA A 146 1.56 -5.62 16.39
C ALA A 146 1.13 -6.00 17.81
N ARG A 147 1.31 -7.28 18.20
CA ARG A 147 1.03 -7.73 19.58
C ARG A 147 2.03 -7.13 20.57
N GLU A 148 3.31 -7.08 20.22
CA GLU A 148 4.36 -6.47 21.06
C GLU A 148 4.12 -4.97 21.25
N GLN A 149 3.77 -4.24 20.19
CA GLN A 149 3.40 -2.83 20.25
C GLN A 149 2.18 -2.62 21.15
N LEU A 150 1.14 -3.44 21.01
CA LEU A 150 -0.04 -3.37 21.86
C LEU A 150 0.29 -3.63 23.34
N LEU A 151 1.18 -4.59 23.62
CA LEU A 151 1.65 -4.84 24.99
C LEU A 151 2.48 -3.67 25.53
N ALA A 152 3.32 -3.04 24.71
CA ALA A 152 4.09 -1.87 25.09
C ALA A 152 3.17 -0.69 25.44
N ILE A 153 2.15 -0.42 24.62
CA ILE A 153 1.14 0.62 24.88
C ILE A 153 0.41 0.33 26.20
N LYS A 154 -0.07 -0.90 26.42
CA LYS A 154 -0.73 -1.28 27.69
C LYS A 154 0.15 -1.07 28.91
N LYS A 155 1.44 -1.40 28.82
CA LYS A 155 2.40 -1.16 29.91
C LYS A 155 2.62 0.33 30.16
N ALA A 156 2.74 1.13 29.10
CA ALA A 156 2.87 2.58 29.21
C ALA A 156 1.62 3.21 29.87
N ASP A 157 0.43 2.79 29.45
CA ASP A 157 -0.84 3.23 30.05
C ASP A 157 -0.92 2.87 31.53
N GLN A 158 -0.51 1.65 31.90
CA GLN A 158 -0.48 1.22 33.30
C GLN A 158 0.44 2.13 34.14
N ILE A 159 1.66 2.38 33.67
CA ILE A 159 2.62 3.25 34.35
C ILE A 159 2.06 4.67 34.49
N PHE A 160 1.41 5.18 33.44
CA PHE A 160 0.78 6.50 33.46
C PHE A 160 -0.31 6.58 34.54
N TRP A 161 -1.18 5.58 34.63
CA TRP A 161 -2.24 5.52 35.64
C TRP A 161 -1.69 5.39 37.07
N GLU A 162 -0.62 4.62 37.27
CA GLU A 162 0.07 4.51 38.55
C GLU A 162 0.67 5.85 38.97
N HIS A 163 1.33 6.55 38.05
CA HIS A 163 1.90 7.87 38.28
C HIS A 163 0.82 8.92 38.61
N GLU A 164 -0.30 8.94 37.88
CA GLU A 164 -1.43 9.84 38.17
C GLU A 164 -2.04 9.58 39.56
N LYS A 165 -2.18 8.31 39.96
CA LYS A 165 -2.64 7.95 41.32
C LYS A 165 -1.64 8.40 42.38
N GLU A 166 -0.34 8.24 42.15
CA GLU A 166 0.69 8.68 43.08
C GLU A 166 0.68 10.21 43.24
N LYS A 167 0.54 10.95 42.14
CA LYS A 167 0.44 12.42 42.14
C LYS A 167 -0.75 12.89 42.97
N LYS A 168 -1.92 12.28 42.79
CA LYS A 168 -3.12 12.59 43.61
C LYS A 168 -2.89 12.29 45.08
N ARG A 169 -2.30 11.14 45.41
CA ARG A 169 -1.95 10.79 46.80
C ARG A 169 -0.97 11.77 47.44
N LYS A 170 0.01 12.28 46.69
CA LYS A 170 0.95 13.31 47.19
C LYS A 170 0.21 14.62 47.46
N ALA A 171 -0.60 15.10 46.53
CA ALA A 171 -1.41 16.29 46.71
C ALA A 171 -2.36 16.18 47.93
N ASP A 172 -3.02 15.03 48.10
CA ASP A 172 -3.90 14.80 49.26
C ASP A 172 -3.13 14.83 50.59
N LYS A 173 -1.91 14.30 50.62
CA LYS A 173 -1.05 14.36 51.82
C LYS A 173 -0.62 15.79 52.12
N GLU A 174 -0.15 16.53 51.11
CA GLU A 174 0.24 17.94 51.24
C GLU A 174 -0.93 18.80 51.75
N CYS A 175 -2.13 18.59 51.22
CA CYS A 175 -3.35 19.27 51.69
C CYS A 175 -3.63 18.99 53.18
N ARG A 176 -3.48 17.73 53.62
CA ARG A 176 -3.65 17.36 55.03
C ARG A 176 -2.58 17.98 55.92
N GLU A 177 -1.32 17.96 55.49
CA GLU A 177 -0.21 18.58 56.24
C GLU A 177 -0.42 20.09 56.43
N ILE A 178 -0.90 20.79 55.39
CA ILE A 178 -1.26 22.21 55.47
C ILE A 178 -2.42 22.42 56.45
N GLN A 179 -3.45 21.58 56.38
CA GLN A 179 -4.60 21.65 57.29
C GLN A 179 -4.17 21.45 58.75
N ASP A 180 -3.34 20.44 59.02
CA ASP A 180 -2.82 20.15 60.35
C ASP A 180 -1.94 21.29 60.87
N ALA A 181 -1.07 21.87 60.03
CA ALA A 181 -0.27 23.05 60.38
C ALA A 181 -1.14 24.25 60.73
N HIS A 182 -2.22 24.49 59.99
CA HIS A 182 -3.16 25.57 60.30
C HIS A 182 -3.89 25.34 61.63
N ILE A 183 -4.32 24.11 61.91
CA ILE A 183 -4.93 23.74 63.20
C ILE A 183 -3.94 23.98 64.35
N GLN A 184 -2.68 23.58 64.20
CA GLN A 184 -1.64 23.81 65.20
C GLN A 184 -1.40 25.31 65.43
N GLN A 185 -1.38 26.12 64.37
CA GLN A 185 -1.24 27.56 64.47
C GLN A 185 -2.44 28.21 65.19
N MET A 186 -3.67 27.79 64.87
CA MET A 186 -4.86 28.25 65.57
C MET A 186 -4.83 27.90 67.06
N ALA A 187 -4.40 26.67 67.41
CA ALA A 187 -4.26 26.24 68.80
C ALA A 187 -3.22 27.09 69.55
N LYS A 188 -2.05 27.35 68.93
CA LYS A 188 -1.01 28.21 69.48
C LYS A 188 -1.51 29.64 69.70
N ASN A 189 -2.19 30.22 68.71
CA ASN A 189 -2.75 31.57 68.83
C ASN A 189 -3.81 31.67 69.94
N LYS A 190 -4.66 30.64 70.08
CA LYS A 190 -5.66 30.58 71.16
C LYS A 190 -5.00 30.47 72.54
N LEU A 191 -3.92 29.70 72.66
CA LEU A 191 -3.15 29.63 73.90
C LEU A 191 -2.51 30.99 74.23
N ASN A 192 -1.84 31.60 73.26
CA ASN A 192 -1.23 32.92 73.42
C ASN A 192 -2.25 33.99 73.81
N ALA A 193 -3.43 33.99 73.19
CA ALA A 193 -4.51 34.91 73.52
C ALA A 193 -5.03 34.73 74.95
N LYS A 194 -5.10 33.48 75.45
CA LYS A 194 -5.45 33.22 76.86
C LYS A 194 -4.37 33.73 77.81
N GLN A 195 -3.10 33.48 77.50
CA GLN A 195 -1.97 33.98 78.30
C GLN A 195 -1.92 35.51 78.32
N ALA A 196 -2.13 36.16 77.18
CA ALA A 196 -2.19 37.62 77.09
C ALA A 196 -3.32 38.19 77.94
N LYS A 197 -4.52 37.59 77.89
CA LYS A 197 -5.65 37.98 78.76
C LYS A 197 -5.35 37.80 80.24
N GLN A 198 -4.68 36.71 80.62
CA GLN A 198 -4.27 36.49 82.01
C GLN A 198 -3.25 37.54 82.45
N ALA A 199 -2.24 37.82 81.62
CA ALA A 199 -1.26 38.87 81.91
C ALA A 199 -1.89 40.26 82.04
N GLU A 200 -2.89 40.57 81.21
CA GLU A 200 -3.66 41.82 81.30
C GLU A 200 -4.45 41.91 82.62
N LEU A 201 -5.11 40.83 83.03
CA LEU A 201 -5.81 40.76 84.32
C LEU A 201 -4.86 40.90 85.52
N GLU A 202 -3.70 40.24 85.48
CA GLU A 202 -2.68 40.37 86.52
C GLU A 202 -2.11 41.80 86.58
N TYR A 203 -1.91 42.45 85.43
CA TYR A 203 -1.51 43.85 85.37
C TYR A 203 -2.54 44.78 86.02
N TYR A 204 -3.84 44.60 85.72
CA TYR A 204 -4.89 45.38 86.38
C TYR A 204 -4.93 45.14 87.89
N ARG A 205 -4.81 43.89 88.34
CA ARG A 205 -4.75 43.55 89.78
C ARG A 205 -3.60 44.24 90.50
N LEU A 206 -2.39 44.19 89.92
CA LEU A 206 -1.21 44.85 90.48
C LEU A 206 -1.39 46.37 90.50
N THR A 207 -1.96 46.95 89.44
CA THR A 207 -2.23 48.39 89.35
C THR A 207 -3.26 48.83 90.39
N GLU A 208 -4.34 48.06 90.57
CA GLU A 208 -5.36 48.32 91.59
C GLU A 208 -4.80 48.21 93.01
N ALA A 209 -3.96 47.21 93.28
CA ALA A 209 -3.28 47.07 94.56
C ALA A 209 -2.37 48.28 94.85
N LEU A 210 -1.60 48.73 93.86
CA LEU A 210 -0.76 49.91 93.97
C LEU A 210 -1.59 51.18 94.20
N VAL A 211 -2.70 51.35 93.49
CA VAL A 211 -3.62 52.49 93.69
C VAL A 211 -4.22 52.46 95.08
N ALA A 212 -4.62 51.29 95.59
CA ALA A 212 -5.16 51.15 96.93
C ALA A 212 -4.13 51.47 98.03
N GLU A 213 -2.86 51.08 97.84
CA GLU A 213 -1.78 51.48 98.75
C GLU A 213 -1.53 52.99 98.70
N LYS A 214 -1.49 53.59 97.50
CA LYS A 214 -1.33 55.04 97.33
C LYS A 214 -2.49 55.84 97.92
N GLU A 215 -3.71 55.33 97.81
CA GLU A 215 -4.88 55.94 98.43
C GLU A 215 -4.78 55.88 99.96
N LYS A 216 -4.33 54.75 100.53
CA LYS A 216 -4.08 54.68 101.99
C LYS A 216 -3.03 55.70 102.44
N GLU A 217 -1.91 55.80 101.74
CA GLU A 217 -0.88 56.81 102.01
C GLU A 217 -1.46 58.24 101.97
N PHE A 218 -2.30 58.53 100.97
CA PHE A 218 -2.96 59.83 100.85
C PHE A 218 -3.95 60.11 101.98
N GLN A 219 -4.75 59.11 102.37
CA GLN A 219 -5.71 59.22 103.46
C GLN A 219 -5.02 59.40 104.82
N ASP A 220 -3.92 58.69 105.06
CA ASP A 220 -3.07 58.86 106.24
C ASP A 220 -2.52 60.28 106.32
N TYR A 221 -1.92 60.76 105.23
CA TYR A 221 -1.41 62.14 105.13
C TYR A 221 -2.52 63.19 105.30
N ALA A 222 -3.68 63.00 104.67
CA ALA A 222 -4.80 63.93 104.78
C ALA A 222 -5.34 64.01 106.23
N ARG A 223 -5.33 62.91 106.97
CA ARG A 223 -5.67 62.89 108.40
C ARG A 223 -4.67 63.69 109.23
N GLU A 224 -3.37 63.46 109.02
CA GLU A 224 -2.32 64.23 109.70
C GLU A 224 -2.47 65.74 109.44
N VAL A 225 -2.74 66.15 108.19
CA VAL A 225 -2.97 67.56 107.85
C VAL A 225 -4.22 68.12 108.52
N ILE A 226 -5.32 67.36 108.55
CA ILE A 226 -6.56 67.77 109.22
C ILE A 226 -6.34 67.96 110.73
N GLU A 227 -5.64 67.02 111.38
CA GLU A 227 -5.31 67.09 112.81
C GLU A 227 -4.39 68.28 113.13
N LEU A 228 -3.34 68.48 112.33
CA LEU A 228 -2.43 69.63 112.48
C LEU A 228 -3.14 70.97 112.29
N GLU A 229 -3.97 71.12 111.25
CA GLU A 229 -4.71 72.36 111.01
C GLU A 229 -5.79 72.58 112.07
N SER A 230 -6.44 71.53 112.59
CA SER A 230 -7.40 71.67 113.71
C SER A 230 -6.75 72.09 115.02
N ASP A 231 -5.53 71.63 115.29
CA ASP A 231 -4.81 71.93 116.53
C ASP A 231 -4.09 73.29 116.49
N SER A 232 -3.59 73.70 115.33
CA SER A 232 -2.74 74.90 115.17
C SER A 232 -3.49 76.16 114.76
N THR A 233 -4.60 76.05 114.03
CA THR A 233 -5.28 77.21 113.44
C THR A 233 -6.79 77.09 113.56
N ASN A 234 -7.50 78.14 114.00
CA ASN A 234 -8.98 78.20 114.08
C ASN A 234 -9.66 78.26 112.68
N LYS A 235 -9.12 77.57 111.68
CA LYS A 235 -9.65 77.51 110.31
C LYS A 235 -10.81 76.51 110.23
N TYR A 236 -11.72 76.74 109.29
CA TYR A 236 -12.87 75.88 109.05
C TYR A 236 -12.46 74.59 108.31
N THR A 237 -12.19 73.51 109.05
CA THR A 237 -11.67 72.22 108.54
C THR A 237 -12.75 71.33 107.90
N TYR A 238 -14.03 71.67 108.04
CA TYR A 238 -15.15 70.86 107.55
C TYR A 238 -15.09 70.46 106.07
N PRO A 239 -14.66 71.33 105.11
CA PRO A 239 -14.53 70.94 103.71
C PRO A 239 -13.50 69.83 103.48
N LEU A 240 -12.40 69.83 104.24
CA LEU A 240 -11.36 68.80 104.15
C LEU A 240 -11.85 67.47 104.72
N VAL A 241 -12.51 67.50 105.87
CA VAL A 241 -13.13 66.30 106.48
C VAL A 241 -14.17 65.68 105.54
N LYS A 242 -14.98 66.51 104.88
CA LYS A 242 -15.97 66.06 103.91
C LYS A 242 -15.33 65.39 102.69
N ALA A 243 -14.25 65.95 102.14
CA ALA A 243 -13.55 65.38 100.99
C ALA A 243 -12.91 64.01 101.29
N VAL A 244 -12.33 63.85 102.49
CA VAL A 244 -11.74 62.59 102.96
C VAL A 244 -12.80 61.49 103.09
N GLN A 245 -13.99 61.83 103.65
CA GLN A 245 -15.09 60.87 103.82
C GLN A 245 -15.74 60.40 102.51
N GLU A 246 -15.72 61.22 101.46
CA GLU A 246 -16.36 60.88 100.17
C GLU A 246 -15.58 59.83 99.37
N GLY A 247 -14.28 59.65 99.68
CA GLY A 247 -13.42 58.62 99.08
C GLY A 247 -13.05 58.88 97.61
N PRO A 248 -12.29 57.96 97.00
CA PRO A 248 -11.78 58.13 95.64
C PRO A 248 -12.91 58.19 94.60
N GLY A 249 -12.94 59.27 93.82
CA GLY A 249 -13.86 59.48 92.69
C GLY A 249 -15.04 60.42 92.93
N GLY A 250 -15.34 60.82 94.18
CA GLY A 250 -16.30 61.88 94.52
C GLY A 250 -17.74 61.72 93.97
N GLY A 251 -18.06 60.58 93.36
CA GLY A 251 -19.34 60.32 92.70
C GLY A 251 -20.43 59.91 93.68
N ARG A 252 -21.68 59.84 93.20
CA ARG A 252 -22.83 59.30 93.95
C ARG A 252 -23.16 57.84 93.61
N GLY A 253 -22.42 57.22 92.69
CA GLY A 253 -22.64 55.83 92.29
C GLY A 253 -22.36 54.81 93.39
N PRO A 254 -22.77 53.54 93.22
CA PRO A 254 -22.26 52.42 94.01
C PRO A 254 -20.73 52.39 93.98
N VAL A 255 -20.14 52.08 95.13
CA VAL A 255 -18.69 51.90 95.26
C VAL A 255 -18.31 50.60 94.57
N PHE A 256 -17.40 50.67 93.59
CA PHE A 256 -16.87 49.47 92.97
C PHE A 256 -15.75 48.88 93.83
N VAL A 257 -16.13 47.94 94.70
CA VAL A 257 -15.18 47.20 95.53
C VAL A 257 -14.14 46.43 94.70
N ASP A 258 -14.53 45.97 93.50
CA ASP A 258 -13.67 45.22 92.59
C ASP A 258 -12.74 46.11 91.73
N ARG A 259 -12.78 47.44 91.87
CA ARG A 259 -11.91 48.40 91.17
C ARG A 259 -11.35 49.46 92.12
N GLY A 260 -10.66 49.02 93.17
CA GLY A 260 -9.97 49.91 94.10
C GLY A 260 -10.88 50.88 94.87
N GLY A 261 -12.16 50.54 95.05
CA GLY A 261 -13.11 51.39 95.79
C GLY A 261 -13.53 52.65 95.05
N LEU A 262 -13.26 52.75 93.74
CA LEU A 262 -13.65 53.90 92.93
C LEU A 262 -15.17 54.08 92.98
N ARG A 263 -15.61 55.32 93.26
CA ARG A 263 -17.02 55.70 93.26
C ARG A 263 -17.35 56.52 92.01
N PRO A 264 -17.90 55.90 90.96
CA PRO A 264 -18.18 56.60 89.72
C PRO A 264 -19.27 57.65 89.90
N SER A 265 -19.12 58.76 89.20
CA SER A 265 -20.23 59.63 88.86
C SER A 265 -20.88 59.10 87.59
N TYR A 266 -22.05 58.46 87.71
CA TYR A 266 -22.90 58.19 86.55
C TYR A 266 -23.51 59.51 86.09
N GLN A 267 -22.76 60.28 85.29
CA GLN A 267 -23.30 61.43 84.60
C GLN A 267 -24.04 60.91 83.37
N THR A 268 -25.38 60.83 83.44
CA THR A 268 -26.20 60.76 82.23
C THR A 268 -26.23 62.17 81.65
N THR A 269 -25.29 62.48 80.74
CA THR A 269 -25.28 63.75 80.02
C THR A 269 -26.16 63.65 78.78
N ASP A 270 -27.08 64.60 78.60
CA ASP A 270 -27.57 64.97 77.25
C ASP A 270 -26.39 65.59 76.46
N ASN A 271 -26.53 65.74 75.13
CA ASN A 271 -25.59 66.35 74.18
C ASN A 271 -25.07 67.74 74.62
N THR A 272 -25.76 68.34 75.59
CA THR A 272 -25.52 69.66 76.20
C THR A 272 -24.72 69.59 77.51
N GLY A 273 -24.37 68.40 78.00
CA GLY A 273 -23.55 68.21 79.20
C GLY A 273 -24.26 68.42 80.55
N VAL A 274 -25.59 68.58 80.56
CA VAL A 274 -26.37 68.79 81.78
C VAL A 274 -26.76 67.44 82.41
N GLN A 275 -26.57 67.32 83.74
CA GLN A 275 -26.93 66.13 84.50
C GLN A 275 -28.45 65.96 84.56
N LEU A 276 -28.97 64.87 83.98
CA LEU A 276 -30.42 64.60 83.96
C LEU A 276 -30.98 64.29 85.36
N PRO A 277 -32.20 64.76 85.70
CA PRO A 277 -32.93 64.32 86.88
C PRO A 277 -33.24 62.82 86.85
N PHE A 278 -33.35 62.22 88.04
CA PHE A 278 -33.52 60.79 88.29
C PHE A 278 -34.67 60.17 87.46
N TYR A 279 -34.35 59.23 86.55
CA TYR A 279 -35.35 58.43 85.85
C TYR A 279 -35.84 57.30 86.76
N ASN A 280 -37.04 57.46 87.34
CA ASN A 280 -37.78 56.34 87.91
C ASN A 280 -38.29 55.45 86.77
N SER A 281 -37.77 54.23 86.63
CA SER A 281 -38.24 53.26 85.65
C SER A 281 -39.60 52.68 86.06
N GLN A 282 -40.70 53.38 85.79
CA GLN A 282 -41.97 52.70 85.58
C GLN A 282 -41.93 52.05 84.20
N GLY A 283 -41.86 50.73 84.18
CA GLY A 283 -41.71 49.92 82.97
C GLY A 283 -42.83 50.19 81.97
N SER A 284 -42.46 50.52 80.74
CA SER A 284 -43.40 50.59 79.63
C SER A 284 -43.79 49.18 79.18
N ASP A 285 -45.09 48.90 79.10
CA ASP A 285 -45.73 47.63 78.70
C ASP A 285 -45.55 47.27 77.21
N TYR A 286 -44.32 47.25 76.71
CA TYR A 286 -44.02 46.77 75.36
C TYR A 286 -43.16 45.49 75.39
N THR A 287 -43.62 44.49 76.12
CA THR A 287 -43.06 43.13 76.14
C THR A 287 -43.67 42.25 75.05
N ASN A 288 -43.48 42.62 73.79
CA ASN A 288 -43.82 41.70 72.68
C ASN A 288 -42.72 41.67 71.60
N PHE A 289 -41.52 41.27 72.02
CA PHE A 289 -40.32 41.13 71.18
C PHE A 289 -40.50 40.15 70.02
N GLN A 290 -41.48 39.24 70.08
CA GLN A 290 -41.79 38.35 68.95
C GLN A 290 -42.41 39.09 67.75
N LYS A 291 -43.13 40.20 67.96
CA LYS A 291 -43.78 40.94 66.87
C LYS A 291 -42.80 41.82 66.07
N THR A 292 -41.68 42.24 66.66
CA THR A 292 -40.71 43.13 66.00
C THR A 292 -39.71 42.38 65.13
N LYS A 293 -39.48 41.07 65.38
CA LYS A 293 -38.56 40.24 64.59
C LYS A 293 -38.94 40.17 63.10
N GLY A 294 -40.23 40.03 62.79
CA GLY A 294 -40.72 39.99 61.40
C GLY A 294 -40.60 41.33 60.66
N ARG A 295 -40.52 42.45 61.39
CA ARG A 295 -40.45 43.80 60.80
C ARG A 295 -39.02 44.25 60.50
N LEU A 296 -38.03 43.61 61.15
CA LEU A 296 -36.60 43.88 60.98
C LEU A 296 -35.93 42.94 59.96
N GLY A 297 -36.70 42.14 59.21
CA GLY A 297 -36.19 41.34 58.10
C GLY A 297 -35.35 40.12 58.51
N PHE A 298 -35.34 39.74 59.79
CA PHE A 298 -34.70 38.49 60.22
C PHE A 298 -35.71 37.34 60.16
N THR A 299 -35.81 36.71 59.00
CA THR A 299 -36.33 35.35 58.88
C THR A 299 -35.18 34.38 59.14
N TRP A 300 -35.35 33.46 60.11
CA TRP A 300 -34.53 32.24 60.14
C TRP A 300 -34.77 31.43 58.86
#